data_AF-A0A813DEU8-F1
#
_entry.id   AF-A0A813DEU8-F1
#
_cell.length_a   1.000
_cell.length_b   1.000
_cell.length_c   1.000
_cell.angle_alpha   90.00
_cell.angle_beta   90.00
_cell.angle_gamma   90.00
#
_symmetry.space_group_name_H-M   'P 1'
#
loop_
_entity.id
_entity.type
_entity.pdbx_description
1 polymer ?
#
loop_
_entity_poly.entity_id
_entity_poly.type
_entity_poly.pdbx_seq_one_letter_code
_entity_poly.pdbx_strand_id
1 'polypeptide(L)'
;MGSARRSLQCNAFGGQVRVGNLSELVYKQGQAGVTKASVTVVFNNEDKSCGPVGYEMHDKITITRQIVIGGRNRYLLNSHNVQQNQIQNLFHSVSLNVNNPHFLIMQGRITKVINMKPQETLSMIEEAAGTRMYENKKAGALRTLEKKQSKVEEINRLLAEEITPTLEKLQKERSNYMLWVSNNNEMERLQRFCIAYEYVQVKHRLENKNQQLEEMEENVRQLVSAIKALTDRDAVVQREIKDRTASRDKARSQELKKLEDEHSKFSKEIASRGPCLMRCGSDTPESIAQLEYRAAMGAQMEGLEQSSSAMGDLRKQMEQKDSSFCDNLSLNVALAAGSQLEHIVVQVIVPNEKIYEKEKAKFDTLAEQEAGQMPR
;
A
#
# COMPACT_ATOMS: atom_id res chain seq x y z
N MET A 1 23.54 60.97 -12.08
CA MET A 1 23.12 60.83 -10.66
C MET A 1 22.60 62.19 -10.21
N GLY A 2 21.41 62.36 -9.62
CA GLY A 2 20.44 61.36 -9.18
C GLY A 2 19.93 61.65 -7.78
N SER A 3 19.12 62.69 -7.59
CA SER A 3 18.31 62.86 -6.37
C SER A 3 17.03 63.64 -6.69
N ALA A 4 15.94 62.90 -6.89
CA ALA A 4 14.64 63.48 -7.19
C ALA A 4 13.99 64.03 -5.91
N ARG A 5 13.88 65.35 -5.80
CA ARG A 5 13.01 65.99 -4.80
C ARG A 5 11.55 65.66 -5.11
N ARG A 6 11.04 64.54 -4.60
CA ARG A 6 9.60 64.29 -4.54
C ARG A 6 9.00 65.20 -3.49
N SER A 7 8.38 66.28 -3.95
CA SER A 7 7.45 67.09 -3.17
C SER A 7 6.22 66.26 -2.83
N LEU A 8 6.31 65.44 -1.77
CA LEU A 8 5.15 64.85 -1.14
C LEU A 8 4.34 65.96 -0.46
N GLN A 9 3.39 66.52 -1.20
CA GLN A 9 2.34 67.35 -0.63
C GLN A 9 1.51 66.49 0.33
N CYS A 10 1.89 66.53 1.62
CA CYS A 10 1.05 66.05 2.71
C CYS A 10 -0.17 66.97 2.85
N ASN A 11 -1.15 66.80 1.97
CA ASN A 11 -2.49 67.34 2.09
C ASN A 11 -3.27 66.58 3.20
N ALA A 12 -2.76 66.68 4.42
CA ALA A 12 -3.50 66.37 5.64
C ALA A 12 -4.09 67.66 6.20
N PHE A 13 -5.33 67.61 6.70
CA PHE A 13 -6.09 68.77 7.21
C PHE A 13 -5.46 69.37 8.50
N GLY A 14 -4.35 70.10 8.35
CA GLY A 14 -3.62 70.77 9.44
C GLY A 14 -3.45 72.28 9.27
N GLY A 15 -3.94 72.87 8.17
CA GLY A 15 -3.69 74.27 7.79
C GLY A 15 -4.47 75.34 8.56
N GLN A 16 -4.88 75.11 9.81
CA GLN A 16 -5.69 76.05 10.61
C GLN A 16 -5.16 76.36 12.01
N VAL A 17 -3.98 75.83 12.38
CA VAL A 17 -3.24 76.33 13.56
C VAL A 17 -2.06 77.14 13.02
N ARG A 18 -1.80 78.33 13.58
CA ARG A 18 -0.63 79.17 13.21
C ARG A 18 0.73 78.56 13.60
N VAL A 19 0.71 77.36 14.14
CA VAL A 19 1.78 76.70 14.89
C VAL A 19 2.13 75.40 14.16
N GLY A 20 3.42 75.17 13.89
CA GLY A 20 3.88 74.00 13.16
C GLY A 20 3.74 72.70 13.97
N ASN A 21 4.01 72.76 15.28
CA ASN A 21 3.91 71.61 16.17
C ASN A 21 2.91 71.81 17.31
N LEU A 22 2.07 70.81 17.58
CA LEU A 22 1.10 70.85 18.68
C LEU A 22 1.74 70.99 20.07
N SER A 23 3.04 70.70 20.22
CA SER A 23 3.81 70.92 21.45
C SER A 23 3.97 72.41 21.81
N GLU A 24 3.92 73.32 20.83
CA GLU A 24 4.08 74.76 21.12
C GLU A 24 2.78 75.39 21.66
N LEU A 25 1.66 74.65 21.63
CA LEU A 25 0.43 75.00 22.35
C LEU A 25 0.54 74.73 23.86
N VAL A 26 1.61 74.07 24.31
CA VAL A 26 1.92 73.89 25.74
C VAL A 26 2.69 75.12 26.23
N TYR A 27 2.39 75.59 27.45
CA TYR A 27 2.96 76.81 28.01
C TYR A 27 4.51 76.84 27.93
N LYS A 28 5.04 77.88 27.27
CA LYS A 28 6.48 78.05 26.97
C LYS A 28 7.14 76.81 26.35
N GLN A 29 6.40 76.06 25.51
CA GLN A 29 6.86 74.82 24.88
C GLN A 29 7.38 73.77 25.89
N GLY A 30 6.93 73.84 27.16
CA GLY A 30 7.39 72.97 28.25
C GLY A 30 8.70 73.36 28.93
N GLN A 31 9.37 74.44 28.51
CA GLN A 31 10.61 74.92 29.14
C GLN A 31 10.41 75.35 30.61
N ALA A 32 9.16 75.61 31.01
CA ALA A 32 8.78 75.94 32.39
C ALA A 32 8.36 74.71 33.24
N GLY A 33 8.77 73.49 32.86
CA GLY A 33 8.41 72.24 33.55
C GLY A 33 6.98 71.74 33.30
N VAL A 34 6.15 72.50 32.59
CA VAL A 34 4.77 72.14 32.24
C VAL A 34 4.76 71.26 30.98
N THR A 35 4.70 69.93 31.15
CA THR A 35 4.80 68.96 30.04
C THR A 35 3.45 68.57 29.40
N LYS A 36 2.33 69.02 29.99
CA LYS A 36 0.95 68.70 29.59
C LYS A 36 0.11 69.97 29.47
N ALA A 37 -0.66 70.07 28.40
CA ALA A 37 -1.79 71.00 28.31
C ALA A 37 -3.10 70.20 28.20
N SER A 38 -4.15 70.67 28.88
CA SER A 38 -5.49 70.10 28.75
C SER A 38 -6.53 71.20 28.72
N VAL A 39 -7.40 71.16 27.71
CA VAL A 39 -8.55 72.06 27.57
C VAL A 39 -9.81 71.22 27.76
N THR A 40 -10.66 71.63 28.70
CA THR A 40 -11.95 71.01 28.98
C THR A 40 -13.06 71.98 28.65
N VAL A 41 -14.05 71.53 27.87
CA VAL A 41 -15.29 72.25 27.60
C VAL A 41 -16.43 71.45 28.22
N VAL A 42 -17.27 72.13 29.01
CA VAL A 42 -18.47 71.54 29.61
C VAL A 42 -19.67 72.11 28.86
N PHE A 43 -20.41 71.23 28.20
CA PHE A 43 -21.65 71.56 27.51
C PHE A 43 -22.84 71.26 28.43
N ASN A 44 -23.80 72.18 28.45
CA ASN A 44 -25.12 71.92 29.03
C ASN A 44 -25.93 71.04 28.07
N ASN A 45 -26.59 70.00 28.60
CA ASN A 45 -27.36 69.01 27.84
C ASN A 45 -28.75 68.79 28.49
N GLU A 46 -29.32 69.84 29.09
CA GLU A 46 -30.68 69.86 29.63
C GLU A 46 -31.74 69.60 28.53
N ASP A 47 -31.57 70.17 27.32
CA ASP A 47 -32.44 69.93 26.17
C ASP A 47 -32.14 68.60 25.47
N LYS A 48 -32.72 67.51 25.98
CA LYS A 48 -32.47 66.13 25.51
C LYS A 48 -32.84 65.88 24.04
N SER A 49 -33.71 66.70 23.46
CA SER A 49 -34.07 66.66 22.03
C SER A 49 -32.95 67.15 21.09
N CYS A 50 -32.00 67.94 21.60
CA CYS A 50 -30.83 68.44 20.88
C CYS A 50 -29.54 67.67 21.24
N GLY A 51 -29.62 66.75 22.20
CA GLY A 51 -28.47 65.99 22.71
C GLY A 51 -27.92 64.94 21.71
N PRO A 52 -26.64 64.56 21.84
CA PRO A 52 -26.08 63.49 21.02
C PRO A 52 -26.65 62.12 21.44
N VAL A 53 -27.03 61.32 20.45
CA VAL A 53 -27.61 59.98 20.62
C VAL A 53 -26.75 59.12 21.56
N GLY A 54 -27.38 58.55 22.60
CA GLY A 54 -26.71 57.73 23.61
C GLY A 54 -26.17 58.47 24.83
N TYR A 55 -26.33 59.80 24.92
CA TYR A 55 -25.92 60.62 26.08
C TYR A 55 -27.09 61.28 26.83
N GLU A 56 -28.34 60.91 26.52
CA GLU A 56 -29.59 61.45 27.11
C GLU A 56 -29.68 61.36 28.65
N MET A 57 -28.94 60.40 29.24
CA MET A 57 -28.85 60.20 30.70
C MET A 57 -27.88 61.19 31.40
N HIS A 58 -27.17 62.04 30.64
CA HIS A 58 -26.19 62.98 31.17
C HIS A 58 -26.65 64.42 30.90
N ASP A 59 -27.03 65.15 31.96
CA ASP A 59 -27.47 66.55 31.83
C ASP A 59 -26.29 67.50 31.52
N LYS A 60 -25.03 67.04 31.64
CA LYS A 60 -23.82 67.76 31.27
C LYS A 60 -22.84 66.85 30.54
N ILE A 61 -22.28 67.33 29.43
CA ILE A 61 -21.30 66.60 28.61
C ILE A 61 -19.95 67.30 28.71
N THR A 62 -18.93 66.59 29.19
CA THR A 62 -17.58 67.12 29.39
C THR A 62 -16.63 66.56 28.33
N ILE A 63 -16.07 67.44 27.51
CA ILE A 63 -15.09 67.08 26.47
C ILE A 63 -13.74 67.68 26.81
N THR A 64 -12.73 66.84 27.02
CA THR A 64 -11.36 67.25 27.31
C THR A 64 -10.41 66.81 26.20
N ARG A 65 -9.64 67.75 25.64
CA ARG A 65 -8.49 67.44 24.79
C ARG A 65 -7.21 67.61 25.60
N GLN A 66 -6.38 66.58 25.65
CA GLN A 66 -5.08 66.60 26.30
C GLN A 66 -3.95 66.46 25.26
N ILE A 67 -2.97 67.35 25.33
CA ILE A 67 -1.73 67.34 24.56
C ILE A 67 -0.57 67.17 25.56
N VAL A 68 0.39 66.30 25.23
CA VAL A 68 1.58 66.02 26.04
C VAL A 68 2.80 66.13 25.15
N ILE A 69 3.85 66.81 25.61
CA ILE A 69 5.10 66.96 24.85
C ILE A 69 5.75 65.58 24.68
N GLY A 70 6.07 65.20 23.45
CA GLY A 70 6.57 63.86 23.11
C GLY A 70 5.53 62.73 23.24
N GLY A 71 4.29 63.04 23.65
CA GLY A 71 3.21 62.07 23.84
C GLY A 71 2.18 62.06 22.72
N ARG A 72 1.28 61.07 22.75
CA ARG A 72 0.10 61.04 21.87
C ARG A 72 -1.00 61.95 22.42
N ASN A 73 -1.67 62.69 21.53
CA ASN A 73 -2.89 63.43 21.86
C ASN A 73 -3.95 62.46 22.41
N ARG A 74 -4.65 62.88 23.47
CA ARG A 74 -5.78 62.13 24.04
C ARG A 74 -7.04 62.99 23.99
N TYR A 75 -8.16 62.31 23.73
CA TYR A 75 -9.49 62.89 23.68
C TYR A 75 -10.31 62.17 24.75
N LEU A 76 -10.89 62.91 25.69
CA LEU A 76 -11.70 62.35 26.76
C LEU A 76 -13.13 62.89 26.64
N LEU A 77 -14.10 62.00 26.80
CA LEU A 77 -15.52 62.28 26.82
C LEU A 77 -16.07 61.74 28.14
N ASN A 78 -16.58 62.61 29.01
CA ASN A 78 -16.94 62.30 30.39
C ASN A 78 -15.83 61.48 31.10
N SER A 79 -14.58 61.96 30.99
CA SER A 79 -13.35 61.31 31.50
C SER A 79 -12.95 59.97 30.86
N HIS A 80 -13.72 59.40 29.93
CA HIS A 80 -13.34 58.20 29.17
C HIS A 80 -12.50 58.54 27.93
N ASN A 81 -11.37 57.85 27.74
CA ASN A 81 -10.52 58.05 26.57
C ASN A 81 -11.15 57.47 25.30
N VAL A 82 -11.40 58.32 24.30
CA VAL A 82 -12.10 58.03 23.05
C VAL A 82 -11.24 58.39 21.83
N GLN A 83 -11.59 57.88 20.66
CA GLN A 83 -10.90 58.22 19.42
C GLN A 83 -11.35 59.59 18.89
N GLN A 84 -10.47 60.30 18.17
CA GLN A 84 -10.81 61.59 17.54
C GLN A 84 -12.06 61.48 16.65
N ASN A 85 -12.19 60.39 15.89
CA ASN A 85 -13.33 60.15 15.01
C ASN A 85 -14.66 60.03 15.78
N GLN A 86 -14.63 59.49 17.01
CA GLN A 86 -15.82 59.40 17.86
C GLN A 86 -16.27 60.77 18.35
N ILE A 87 -15.32 61.62 18.80
CA ILE A 87 -15.63 63.02 19.17
C ILE A 87 -16.11 63.82 17.96
N GLN A 88 -15.49 63.64 16.79
CA GLN A 88 -15.99 64.25 15.55
C GLN A 88 -17.42 63.79 15.26
N ASN A 89 -17.73 62.50 15.30
CA ASN A 89 -19.08 61.99 15.07
C ASN A 89 -20.10 62.57 16.07
N LEU A 90 -19.74 62.69 17.35
CA LEU A 90 -20.57 63.32 18.38
C LEU A 90 -20.89 64.78 18.02
N PHE A 91 -19.87 65.57 17.64
CA PHE A 91 -20.09 66.95 17.18
C PHE A 91 -20.95 67.04 15.91
N HIS A 92 -20.88 66.07 15.00
CA HIS A 92 -21.77 66.03 13.84
C HIS A 92 -23.21 65.67 14.22
N SER A 93 -23.46 64.83 15.24
CA SER A 93 -24.84 64.53 15.69
C SER A 93 -25.55 65.72 16.31
N VAL A 94 -24.83 66.62 16.99
CA VAL A 94 -25.38 67.89 17.52
C VAL A 94 -25.26 69.05 16.53
N SER A 95 -24.97 68.77 15.25
CA SER A 95 -24.74 69.76 14.18
C SER A 95 -23.61 70.80 14.43
N LEU A 96 -22.79 70.62 15.47
CA LEU A 96 -21.65 71.47 15.83
C LEU A 96 -20.41 71.15 14.97
N ASN A 97 -20.57 71.18 13.65
CA ASN A 97 -19.49 70.85 12.73
C ASN A 97 -18.49 72.02 12.60
N VAL A 98 -17.25 71.80 13.04
CA VAL A 98 -16.13 72.77 13.00
C VAL A 98 -15.78 73.24 11.57
N ASN A 99 -16.13 72.46 10.54
CA ASN A 99 -15.91 72.83 9.14
C ASN A 99 -17.00 73.78 8.60
N ASN A 100 -18.19 73.78 9.20
CA ASN A 100 -19.36 74.50 8.73
C ASN A 100 -19.23 76.02 9.04
N PRO A 101 -19.38 76.92 8.05
CA PRO A 101 -19.24 78.36 8.24
C PRO A 101 -20.29 78.98 9.19
N HIS A 102 -21.44 78.34 9.39
CA HIS A 102 -22.50 78.83 10.27
C HIS A 102 -22.12 78.75 11.76
N PHE A 103 -21.15 77.91 12.14
CA PHE A 103 -20.78 77.68 13.53
C PHE A 103 -19.50 78.42 13.98
N LEU A 104 -18.47 78.48 13.13
CA LEU A 104 -17.16 79.06 13.51
C LEU A 104 -16.58 80.00 12.44
N ILE A 105 -16.58 81.30 12.75
CA ILE A 105 -15.99 82.34 11.90
C ILE A 105 -14.55 82.62 12.34
N MET A 106 -13.59 82.03 11.63
CA MET A 106 -12.16 82.30 11.84
C MET A 106 -11.68 83.55 11.06
N GLN A 107 -10.60 84.20 11.51
CA GLN A 107 -9.97 85.30 10.77
C GLN A 107 -9.63 84.88 9.34
N GLY A 108 -9.98 85.72 8.36
CA GLY A 108 -9.77 85.44 6.93
C GLY A 108 -10.72 84.41 6.31
N ARG A 109 -11.61 83.78 7.10
CA ARG A 109 -12.59 82.81 6.58
C ARG A 109 -13.54 83.46 5.57
N ILE A 110 -14.01 84.68 5.83
CA ILE A 110 -14.94 85.40 4.93
C ILE A 110 -14.36 85.60 3.52
N THR A 111 -13.10 86.06 3.41
CA THR A 111 -12.40 86.23 2.14
C THR A 111 -12.18 84.88 1.43
N LYS A 112 -11.99 83.80 2.19
CA LYS A 112 -11.92 82.45 1.61
C LYS A 112 -13.28 82.03 1.02
N VAL A 113 -14.39 82.23 1.73
CA VAL A 113 -15.74 81.88 1.25
C VAL A 113 -16.07 82.61 -0.06
N ILE A 114 -15.74 83.90 -0.17
CA ILE A 114 -15.97 84.70 -1.39
C ILE A 114 -15.17 84.17 -2.58
N ASN A 115 -13.95 83.66 -2.34
CA ASN A 115 -13.03 83.18 -3.39
C ASN A 115 -13.03 81.64 -3.56
N MET A 116 -14.06 80.94 -3.07
CA MET A 116 -14.15 79.48 -3.18
C MET A 116 -14.49 79.02 -4.61
N LYS A 117 -13.91 77.89 -5.02
CA LYS A 117 -14.30 77.20 -6.25
C LYS A 117 -15.68 76.56 -6.08
N PRO A 118 -16.49 76.40 -7.15
CA PRO A 118 -17.82 75.79 -7.08
C PRO A 118 -17.87 74.43 -6.37
N GLN A 119 -16.83 73.59 -6.49
CA GLN A 119 -16.72 72.32 -5.77
C GLN A 119 -16.56 72.50 -4.25
N GLU A 120 -15.83 73.53 -3.79
CA GLU A 120 -15.67 73.85 -2.36
C GLU A 120 -16.98 74.44 -1.80
N THR A 121 -17.66 75.28 -2.59
CA THR A 121 -18.98 75.82 -2.25
C THR A 121 -20.04 74.73 -2.17
N LEU A 122 -20.05 73.77 -3.11
CA LEU A 122 -20.94 72.61 -3.04
C LEU A 122 -20.66 71.76 -1.80
N SER A 123 -19.38 71.45 -1.54
CA SER A 123 -18.97 70.68 -0.36
C SER A 123 -19.37 71.35 0.96
N MET A 124 -19.39 72.68 1.00
CA MET A 124 -19.90 73.48 2.12
C MET A 124 -21.42 73.39 2.26
N ILE A 125 -22.17 73.47 1.14
CA ILE A 125 -23.63 73.35 1.14
C ILE A 125 -24.07 71.94 1.57
N GLU A 126 -23.41 70.88 1.07
CA GLU A 126 -23.63 69.49 1.49
C GLU A 126 -23.32 69.25 2.98
N GLU A 127 -22.35 70.00 3.53
CA GLU A 127 -21.98 69.94 4.94
C GLU A 127 -22.94 70.75 5.84
N ALA A 128 -23.57 71.80 5.30
CA ALA A 128 -24.67 72.52 5.95
C ALA A 128 -26.00 71.76 5.88
N ALA A 129 -26.27 71.06 4.78
CA ALA A 129 -27.43 70.18 4.61
C ALA A 129 -27.27 68.81 5.29
N GLY A 130 -26.10 68.50 5.87
CA GLY A 130 -25.80 67.23 6.54
C GLY A 130 -25.63 66.02 5.61
N THR A 131 -25.92 66.15 4.31
CA THR A 131 -25.86 65.06 3.31
C THR A 131 -24.47 64.48 3.14
N ARG A 132 -23.42 65.30 3.34
CA ARG A 132 -22.01 64.89 3.26
C ARG A 132 -21.65 63.70 4.15
N MET A 133 -22.27 63.59 5.33
CA MET A 133 -22.05 62.48 6.25
C MET A 133 -22.63 61.16 5.73
N TYR A 134 -23.79 61.22 5.07
CA TYR A 134 -24.45 60.08 4.47
C TYR A 134 -23.65 59.55 3.26
N GLU A 135 -23.27 60.42 2.32
CA GLU A 135 -22.52 60.01 1.13
C GLU A 135 -21.14 59.43 1.47
N ASN A 136 -20.44 59.97 2.47
CA ASN A 136 -19.19 59.37 2.97
C ASN A 136 -19.39 57.95 3.54
N LYS A 137 -20.45 57.72 4.33
CA LYS A 137 -20.77 56.39 4.87
C LYS A 137 -21.17 55.42 3.76
N LYS A 138 -22.00 55.86 2.82
CA LYS A 138 -22.44 55.10 1.63
C LYS A 138 -21.24 54.69 0.75
N ALA A 139 -20.33 55.61 0.44
CA ALA A 139 -19.11 55.30 -0.30
C ALA A 139 -18.19 54.33 0.45
N GLY A 140 -18.10 54.44 1.78
CA GLY A 140 -17.37 53.48 2.63
C GLY A 140 -17.99 52.08 2.64
N ALA A 141 -19.33 51.99 2.69
CA ALA A 141 -20.07 50.75 2.62
C ALA A 141 -19.91 50.08 1.24
N LEU A 142 -20.08 50.82 0.14
CA LEU A 142 -19.91 50.33 -1.22
C LEU A 142 -18.51 49.74 -1.46
N ARG A 143 -17.44 50.45 -1.06
CA ARG A 143 -16.05 49.94 -1.12
C ARG A 143 -15.83 48.69 -0.26
N THR A 144 -16.63 48.50 0.78
CA THR A 144 -16.55 47.30 1.64
C THR A 144 -17.30 46.14 1.00
N LEU A 145 -18.47 46.40 0.39
CA LEU A 145 -19.24 45.41 -0.37
C LEU A 145 -18.44 44.90 -1.58
N GLU A 146 -17.84 45.79 -2.38
CA GLU A 146 -16.98 45.45 -3.51
C GLU A 146 -15.83 44.50 -3.11
N LYS A 147 -15.12 44.81 -2.01
CA LYS A 147 -14.06 43.95 -1.45
C LYS A 147 -14.57 42.61 -0.91
N LYS A 148 -15.83 42.53 -0.48
CA LYS A 148 -16.45 41.29 0.00
C LYS A 148 -16.93 40.44 -1.17
N GLN A 149 -17.51 41.06 -2.19
CA GLN A 149 -17.95 40.44 -3.43
C GLN A 149 -16.79 39.77 -4.17
N SER A 150 -15.69 40.49 -4.38
CA SER A 150 -14.46 39.94 -4.97
C SER A 150 -13.91 38.72 -4.21
N LYS A 151 -14.02 38.69 -2.87
CA LYS A 151 -13.63 37.52 -2.06
C LYS A 151 -14.60 36.34 -2.18
N VAL A 152 -15.89 36.60 -2.35
CA VAL A 152 -16.88 35.53 -2.62
C VAL A 152 -16.64 34.91 -3.99
N GLU A 153 -16.30 35.73 -4.99
CA GLU A 153 -15.91 35.26 -6.33
C GLU A 153 -14.63 34.42 -6.30
N GLU A 154 -13.61 34.83 -5.54
CA GLU A 154 -12.40 34.04 -5.29
C GLU A 154 -12.69 32.68 -4.64
N ILE A 155 -13.54 32.65 -3.59
CA ILE A 155 -13.95 31.41 -2.91
C ILE A 155 -14.75 30.49 -3.84
N ASN A 156 -15.70 31.04 -4.60
CA ASN A 156 -16.50 30.26 -5.55
C ASN A 156 -15.63 29.68 -6.67
N ARG A 157 -14.60 30.42 -7.10
CA ARG A 157 -13.61 29.94 -8.08
C ARG A 157 -12.80 28.76 -7.54
N LEU A 158 -12.27 28.86 -6.32
CA LEU A 158 -11.54 27.75 -5.67
C LEU A 158 -12.43 26.51 -5.47
N LEU A 159 -13.70 26.71 -5.07
CA LEU A 159 -14.68 25.63 -4.95
C LEU A 159 -14.88 24.89 -6.28
N ALA A 160 -15.03 25.62 -7.38
CA ALA A 160 -15.26 25.05 -8.71
C ALA A 160 -14.00 24.43 -9.35
N GLU A 161 -12.83 25.09 -9.23
CA GLU A 161 -11.59 24.68 -9.88
C GLU A 161 -10.85 23.55 -9.14
N GLU A 162 -10.95 23.48 -7.80
CA GLU A 162 -10.18 22.51 -6.99
C GLU A 162 -11.08 21.50 -6.26
N ILE A 163 -12.08 21.97 -5.51
CA ILE A 163 -12.84 21.11 -4.57
C ILE A 163 -13.83 20.21 -5.31
N THR A 164 -14.60 20.73 -6.27
CA THR A 164 -15.53 19.92 -7.07
C THR A 164 -14.83 18.79 -7.86
N PRO A 165 -13.77 19.04 -8.65
CA PRO A 165 -13.12 17.98 -9.42
C PRO A 165 -12.31 16.99 -8.56
N THR A 166 -11.79 17.39 -7.40
CA THR A 166 -11.18 16.43 -6.46
C THR A 166 -12.24 15.51 -5.83
N LEU A 167 -13.41 16.04 -5.47
CA LEU A 167 -14.53 15.25 -4.97
C LEU A 167 -15.06 14.26 -6.03
N GLU A 168 -15.16 14.66 -7.30
CA GLU A 168 -15.49 13.74 -8.39
C GLU A 168 -14.47 12.62 -8.59
N LYS A 169 -13.16 12.92 -8.49
CA LYS A 169 -12.10 11.91 -8.57
C LYS A 169 -12.24 10.89 -7.44
N LEU A 170 -12.42 11.34 -6.20
CA LEU A 170 -12.63 10.47 -5.04
C LEU A 170 -13.91 9.61 -5.17
N GLN A 171 -14.98 10.14 -5.76
CA GLN A 171 -16.18 9.35 -6.06
C GLN A 171 -15.92 8.25 -7.10
N LYS A 172 -15.15 8.55 -8.16
CA LYS A 172 -14.74 7.57 -9.19
C LYS A 172 -13.82 6.51 -8.59
N GLU A 173 -12.84 6.89 -7.78
CA GLU A 173 -11.96 5.98 -7.04
C GLU A 173 -12.75 5.05 -6.10
N ARG A 174 -13.71 5.60 -5.32
CA ARG A 174 -14.61 4.79 -4.49
C ARG A 174 -15.41 3.79 -5.33
N SER A 175 -15.97 4.21 -6.46
CA SER A 175 -16.73 3.32 -7.34
C SER A 175 -15.86 2.19 -7.90
N ASN A 176 -14.64 2.51 -8.34
CA ASN A 176 -13.67 1.51 -8.82
C ASN A 176 -13.24 0.55 -7.72
N TYR A 177 -13.04 1.04 -6.49
CA TYR A 177 -12.73 0.21 -5.33
C TYR A 177 -13.89 -0.76 -5.01
N MET A 178 -15.14 -0.31 -5.02
CA MET A 178 -16.30 -1.18 -4.77
C MET A 178 -16.45 -2.27 -5.86
N LEU A 179 -16.17 -1.93 -7.13
CA LEU A 179 -16.10 -2.91 -8.21
C LEU A 179 -14.94 -3.91 -8.01
N TRP A 180 -13.78 -3.42 -7.59
CA TRP A 180 -12.63 -4.28 -7.28
C TRP A 180 -12.92 -5.24 -6.12
N VAL A 181 -13.55 -4.77 -5.02
CA VAL A 181 -13.97 -5.62 -3.90
C VAL A 181 -14.95 -6.69 -4.36
N SER A 182 -15.96 -6.34 -5.17
CA SER A 182 -16.92 -7.30 -5.71
C SER A 182 -16.24 -8.37 -6.59
N ASN A 183 -15.31 -7.95 -7.45
CA ASN A 183 -14.56 -8.85 -8.32
C ASN A 183 -13.58 -9.73 -7.53
N ASN A 184 -12.92 -9.19 -6.50
CA ASN A 184 -12.02 -9.95 -5.63
C ASN A 184 -12.77 -11.01 -4.84
N ASN A 185 -13.96 -10.68 -4.30
CA ASN A 185 -14.81 -11.65 -3.60
C ASN A 185 -15.25 -12.80 -4.51
N GLU A 186 -15.63 -12.52 -5.77
CA GLU A 186 -15.99 -13.58 -6.72
C GLU A 186 -14.76 -14.38 -7.18
N MET A 187 -13.59 -13.74 -7.33
CA MET A 187 -12.32 -14.41 -7.59
C MET A 187 -11.92 -15.36 -6.46
N GLU A 188 -11.96 -14.93 -5.20
CA GLU A 188 -11.71 -15.78 -4.04
C GLU A 188 -12.70 -16.94 -3.96
N ARG A 189 -13.98 -16.68 -4.24
CA ARG A 189 -15.01 -17.72 -4.29
C ARG A 189 -14.69 -18.77 -5.35
N LEU A 190 -14.34 -18.35 -6.56
CA LEU A 190 -13.95 -19.26 -7.65
C LEU A 190 -12.65 -20.03 -7.32
N GLN A 191 -11.65 -19.38 -6.73
CA GLN A 191 -10.43 -20.04 -6.26
C GLN A 191 -10.72 -21.14 -5.23
N ARG A 192 -11.59 -20.86 -4.24
CA ARG A 192 -12.04 -21.87 -3.26
C ARG A 192 -12.75 -23.05 -3.94
N PHE A 193 -13.55 -22.81 -4.99
CA PHE A 193 -14.15 -23.89 -5.79
C PHE A 193 -13.12 -24.70 -6.57
N CYS A 194 -12.11 -24.08 -7.20
CA CYS A 194 -11.05 -24.79 -7.89
C CYS A 194 -10.27 -25.71 -6.93
N ILE A 195 -9.85 -25.19 -5.78
CA ILE A 195 -9.11 -25.96 -4.75
C ILE A 195 -9.97 -27.12 -4.22
N ALA A 196 -11.27 -26.89 -3.96
CA ALA A 196 -12.18 -27.95 -3.52
C ALA A 196 -12.36 -29.04 -4.60
N TYR A 197 -12.44 -28.66 -5.87
CA TYR A 197 -12.55 -29.59 -6.99
C TYR A 197 -11.27 -30.41 -7.20
N GLU A 198 -10.10 -29.77 -7.11
CA GLU A 198 -8.80 -30.46 -7.15
C GLU A 198 -8.65 -31.45 -6.00
N TYR A 199 -9.02 -31.06 -4.77
CA TYR A 199 -9.04 -31.95 -3.61
C TYR A 199 -9.94 -33.17 -3.83
N VAL A 200 -11.16 -32.98 -4.35
CA VAL A 200 -12.09 -34.08 -4.68
C VAL A 200 -11.52 -34.98 -5.77
N GLN A 201 -10.89 -34.43 -6.82
CA GLN A 201 -10.22 -35.23 -7.83
C GLN A 201 -9.07 -36.06 -7.25
N VAL A 202 -8.21 -35.47 -6.43
CA VAL A 202 -7.09 -36.18 -5.78
C VAL A 202 -7.61 -37.28 -4.85
N LYS A 203 -8.67 -37.00 -4.08
CA LYS A 203 -9.32 -38.00 -3.22
C LYS A 203 -9.88 -39.18 -4.02
N HIS A 204 -10.58 -38.93 -5.12
CA HIS A 204 -11.10 -40.00 -5.99
C HIS A 204 -9.97 -40.80 -6.66
N ARG A 205 -8.86 -40.14 -7.06
CA ARG A 205 -7.69 -40.84 -7.58
C ARG A 205 -7.01 -41.71 -6.52
N LEU A 206 -6.96 -41.24 -5.27
CA LEU A 206 -6.43 -42.00 -4.12
C LEU A 206 -7.33 -43.22 -3.83
N GLU A 207 -8.65 -43.04 -3.78
CA GLU A 207 -9.62 -44.12 -3.55
C GLU A 207 -9.51 -45.20 -4.63
N ASN A 208 -9.44 -44.82 -5.92
CA ASN A 208 -9.20 -45.77 -7.02
C ASN A 208 -7.85 -46.49 -6.89
N LYS A 209 -6.81 -45.80 -6.40
CA LYS A 209 -5.48 -46.41 -6.22
C LYS A 209 -5.42 -47.35 -5.01
N ASN A 210 -6.16 -47.05 -3.95
CA ASN A 210 -6.30 -47.94 -2.80
C ASN A 210 -7.06 -49.21 -3.20
N GLN A 211 -8.16 -49.10 -3.98
CA GLN A 211 -8.85 -50.26 -4.54
C GLN A 211 -7.93 -51.14 -5.41
N GLN A 212 -7.12 -50.52 -6.29
CA GLN A 212 -6.12 -51.25 -7.10
C GLN A 212 -5.02 -51.91 -6.25
N LEU A 213 -4.66 -51.32 -5.11
CA LEU A 213 -3.72 -51.93 -4.16
C LEU A 213 -4.36 -53.10 -3.42
N GLU A 214 -5.60 -52.97 -2.93
CA GLU A 214 -6.35 -54.04 -2.29
C GLU A 214 -6.52 -55.25 -3.22
N GLU A 215 -6.89 -55.02 -4.49
CA GLU A 215 -6.93 -56.05 -5.53
C GLU A 215 -5.57 -56.72 -5.76
N MET A 216 -4.48 -55.95 -5.81
CA MET A 216 -3.14 -56.51 -6.00
C MET A 216 -2.62 -57.25 -4.77
N GLU A 217 -2.93 -56.80 -3.56
CA GLU A 217 -2.66 -57.56 -2.34
C GLU A 217 -3.44 -58.87 -2.32
N GLU A 218 -4.70 -58.88 -2.76
CA GLU A 218 -5.52 -60.08 -2.87
C GLU A 218 -4.91 -61.07 -3.88
N ASN A 219 -4.48 -60.58 -5.04
CA ASN A 219 -3.76 -61.37 -6.05
C ASN A 219 -2.44 -61.92 -5.51
N VAL A 220 -1.66 -61.13 -4.77
CA VAL A 220 -0.42 -61.59 -4.11
C VAL A 220 -0.72 -62.64 -3.04
N ARG A 221 -1.78 -62.48 -2.22
CA ARG A 221 -2.24 -63.48 -1.25
C ARG A 221 -2.59 -64.81 -1.94
N GLN A 222 -3.28 -64.75 -3.08
CA GLN A 222 -3.63 -65.93 -3.90
C GLN A 222 -2.40 -66.58 -4.54
N LEU A 223 -1.46 -65.80 -5.08
CA LEU A 223 -0.21 -66.34 -5.65
C LEU A 223 0.66 -66.98 -4.57
N VAL A 224 0.76 -66.39 -3.38
CA VAL A 224 1.51 -66.96 -2.25
C VAL A 224 0.87 -68.26 -1.77
N SER A 225 -0.46 -68.38 -1.74
CA SER A 225 -1.13 -69.64 -1.37
C SER A 225 -0.96 -70.71 -2.47
N ALA A 226 -0.99 -70.32 -3.75
CA ALA A 226 -0.70 -71.21 -4.87
C ALA A 226 0.76 -71.72 -4.85
N ILE A 227 1.73 -70.84 -4.58
CA ILE A 227 3.15 -71.20 -4.41
C ILE A 227 3.31 -72.20 -3.26
N LYS A 228 2.69 -71.95 -2.10
CA LYS A 228 2.71 -72.90 -0.96
C LYS A 228 2.18 -74.27 -1.37
N ALA A 229 1.02 -74.33 -2.02
CA ALA A 229 0.42 -75.57 -2.49
C ALA A 229 1.27 -76.30 -3.57
N LEU A 230 2.06 -75.57 -4.37
CA LEU A 230 3.03 -76.16 -5.28
C LEU A 230 4.26 -76.68 -4.53
N THR A 231 4.82 -75.94 -3.58
CA THR A 231 5.94 -76.43 -2.75
C THR A 231 5.58 -77.65 -1.91
N ASP A 232 4.34 -77.75 -1.43
CA ASP A 232 3.83 -78.93 -0.72
C ASP A 232 3.72 -80.14 -1.65
N ARG A 233 3.25 -79.93 -2.89
CA ARG A 233 3.23 -80.98 -3.94
C ARG A 233 4.64 -81.42 -4.32
N ASP A 234 5.57 -80.50 -4.53
CA ASP A 234 6.97 -80.83 -4.80
C ASP A 234 7.58 -81.61 -3.63
N ALA A 235 7.25 -81.26 -2.37
CA ALA A 235 7.71 -82.02 -1.21
C ALA A 235 7.08 -83.43 -1.11
N VAL A 236 5.91 -83.68 -1.70
CA VAL A 236 5.34 -85.03 -1.87
C VAL A 236 6.05 -85.76 -3.02
N VAL A 237 6.17 -85.15 -4.19
CA VAL A 237 6.84 -85.75 -5.37
C VAL A 237 8.30 -86.08 -5.07
N GLN A 238 9.03 -85.24 -4.33
CA GLN A 238 10.39 -85.51 -3.88
C GLN A 238 10.48 -86.67 -2.88
N ARG A 239 9.42 -86.94 -2.09
CA ARG A 239 9.33 -88.16 -1.27
C ARG A 239 9.08 -89.38 -2.15
N GLU A 240 8.12 -89.31 -3.08
CA GLU A 240 7.86 -90.41 -4.04
C GLU A 240 9.09 -90.75 -4.89
N ILE A 241 9.85 -89.74 -5.33
CA ILE A 241 11.12 -89.94 -6.06
C ILE A 241 12.13 -90.65 -5.15
N LYS A 242 12.30 -90.24 -3.88
CA LYS A 242 13.20 -90.91 -2.93
C LYS A 242 12.78 -92.35 -2.64
N ASP A 243 11.49 -92.63 -2.49
CA ASP A 243 10.98 -93.98 -2.26
C ASP A 243 11.12 -94.86 -3.52
N ARG A 244 10.93 -94.29 -4.71
CA ARG A 244 11.18 -94.95 -5.99
C ARG A 244 12.67 -95.20 -6.25
N THR A 245 13.58 -94.27 -5.90
CA THR A 245 15.02 -94.52 -6.01
C THR A 245 15.47 -95.55 -4.98
N ALA A 246 15.01 -95.49 -3.73
CA ALA A 246 15.32 -96.48 -2.71
C ALA A 246 14.82 -97.89 -3.06
N SER A 247 13.63 -98.03 -3.67
CA SER A 247 13.12 -99.32 -4.15
C SER A 247 13.84 -99.79 -5.41
N ARG A 248 14.13 -98.90 -6.37
CA ARG A 248 14.94 -99.21 -7.55
C ARG A 248 16.36 -99.63 -7.18
N ASP A 249 16.99 -98.98 -6.21
CA ASP A 249 18.36 -99.28 -5.80
C ASP A 249 18.41 -100.55 -4.93
N LYS A 250 17.32 -100.90 -4.21
CA LYS A 250 17.11 -102.24 -3.64
C LYS A 250 16.97 -103.32 -4.72
N ALA A 251 16.19 -103.09 -5.77
CA ALA A 251 16.07 -104.02 -6.89
C ALA A 251 17.40 -104.18 -7.64
N ARG A 252 18.06 -103.06 -7.98
CA ARG A 252 19.36 -103.03 -8.65
C ARG A 252 20.48 -103.67 -7.83
N SER A 253 20.47 -103.53 -6.50
CA SER A 253 21.45 -104.23 -5.64
C SER A 253 21.15 -105.74 -5.50
N GLN A 254 19.90 -106.19 -5.68
CA GLN A 254 19.59 -107.61 -5.82
C GLN A 254 19.98 -108.15 -7.21
N GLU A 255 19.80 -107.36 -8.28
CA GLU A 255 20.26 -107.71 -9.64
C GLU A 255 21.78 -107.72 -9.74
N LEU A 256 22.47 -106.73 -9.17
CA LEU A 256 23.93 -106.70 -9.09
C LEU A 256 24.49 -107.92 -8.36
N LYS A 257 23.87 -108.37 -7.27
CA LYS A 257 24.28 -109.61 -6.58
C LYS A 257 24.13 -110.86 -7.47
N LYS A 258 23.03 -110.96 -8.24
CA LYS A 258 22.85 -112.06 -9.21
C LYS A 258 23.90 -112.00 -10.33
N LEU A 259 24.19 -110.80 -10.83
CA LEU A 259 25.22 -110.57 -11.84
C LEU A 259 26.63 -110.80 -11.30
N GLU A 260 26.92 -110.49 -10.03
CA GLU A 260 28.18 -110.84 -9.35
C GLU A 260 28.30 -112.37 -9.19
N ASP A 261 27.22 -113.05 -8.80
CA ASP A 261 27.17 -114.52 -8.74
C ASP A 261 27.41 -115.15 -10.13
N GLU A 262 26.84 -114.58 -11.20
CA GLU A 262 27.05 -115.00 -12.60
C GLU A 262 28.46 -114.68 -13.11
N HIS A 263 28.98 -113.49 -12.86
CA HIS A 263 30.36 -113.12 -13.21
C HIS A 263 31.38 -113.97 -12.43
N SER A 264 31.06 -114.40 -11.21
CA SER A 264 31.88 -115.34 -10.44
C SER A 264 31.89 -116.75 -11.03
N LYS A 265 30.82 -117.16 -11.73
CA LYS A 265 30.73 -118.43 -12.47
C LYS A 265 31.50 -118.33 -13.78
N PHE A 266 31.26 -117.31 -14.59
CA PHE A 266 31.98 -117.09 -15.85
C PHE A 266 33.49 -116.85 -15.64
N SER A 267 33.89 -116.15 -14.57
CA SER A 267 35.31 -115.97 -14.21
C SER A 267 35.98 -117.30 -13.79
N LYS A 268 35.23 -118.23 -13.21
CA LYS A 268 35.71 -119.61 -12.93
C LYS A 268 35.77 -120.48 -14.19
N GLU A 269 34.89 -120.26 -15.17
CA GLU A 269 34.95 -120.95 -16.48
C GLU A 269 36.12 -120.44 -17.34
N ILE A 270 36.35 -119.12 -17.39
CA ILE A 270 37.44 -118.50 -18.19
C ILE A 270 38.83 -118.92 -17.68
N ALA A 271 38.97 -119.27 -16.40
CA ALA A 271 40.22 -119.82 -15.85
C ALA A 271 40.55 -121.27 -16.27
N SER A 272 39.65 -121.96 -16.99
CA SER A 272 39.76 -123.42 -17.26
C SER A 272 40.13 -123.81 -18.70
N ARG A 273 40.36 -122.85 -19.60
CA ARG A 273 40.81 -123.09 -20.99
C ARG A 273 42.05 -122.25 -21.34
N GLY A 274 43.06 -122.93 -21.90
CA GLY A 274 44.42 -122.43 -22.11
C GLY A 274 44.67 -121.55 -23.36
N PRO A 275 45.95 -121.32 -23.73
CA PRO A 275 46.40 -120.02 -24.28
C PRO A 275 46.85 -120.01 -25.76
N CYS A 276 47.27 -118.80 -26.21
CA CYS A 276 48.19 -118.45 -27.33
C CYS A 276 47.66 -117.87 -28.68
N LEU A 277 48.29 -116.72 -29.05
CA LEU A 277 48.68 -116.18 -30.37
C LEU A 277 47.70 -115.49 -31.39
N MET A 278 47.94 -114.17 -31.56
CA MET A 278 48.33 -113.41 -32.79
C MET A 278 47.37 -113.05 -33.97
N ARG A 279 47.34 -111.71 -34.25
CA ARG A 279 47.24 -110.94 -35.54
C ARG A 279 45.98 -111.11 -36.43
N CYS A 280 45.62 -110.19 -37.36
CA CYS A 280 46.11 -108.86 -37.82
C CYS A 280 44.86 -107.96 -38.15
N GLY A 281 44.88 -106.74 -38.74
CA GLY A 281 45.88 -105.80 -39.30
C GLY A 281 45.17 -104.74 -40.20
N SER A 282 45.86 -103.68 -40.68
CA SER A 282 45.39 -102.58 -41.62
C SER A 282 44.21 -101.70 -41.14
N ASP A 283 44.12 -100.37 -41.33
CA ASP A 283 44.95 -99.34 -42.00
C ASP A 283 44.83 -97.95 -41.30
N THR A 284 45.66 -96.98 -41.71
CA THR A 284 45.72 -95.55 -41.28
C THR A 284 44.82 -94.64 -42.19
N PRO A 285 44.72 -93.29 -42.05
CA PRO A 285 45.23 -92.31 -41.06
C PRO A 285 44.16 -91.27 -40.56
N GLU A 286 44.61 -90.13 -40.01
CA GLU A 286 43.99 -88.77 -39.99
C GLU A 286 43.04 -88.27 -38.86
N SER A 287 42.94 -86.92 -38.82
CA SER A 287 42.15 -86.01 -37.96
C SER A 287 42.61 -85.84 -36.50
N ILE A 288 43.23 -84.73 -36.08
CA ILE A 288 42.71 -83.33 -36.00
C ILE A 288 41.44 -83.21 -35.12
N ALA A 289 41.52 -83.72 -33.87
CA ALA A 289 40.45 -83.58 -32.86
C ALA A 289 40.85 -82.77 -31.60
N GLN A 290 41.87 -81.90 -31.69
CA GLN A 290 42.26 -80.97 -30.61
C GLN A 290 42.25 -79.49 -31.03
N LEU A 291 41.82 -79.17 -32.26
CA LEU A 291 41.73 -77.78 -32.76
C LEU A 291 40.28 -77.27 -32.89
N GLU A 292 39.28 -78.13 -33.02
CA GLU A 292 37.87 -77.70 -33.16
C GLU A 292 37.26 -77.18 -31.84
N TYR A 293 37.72 -77.67 -30.68
CA TYR A 293 37.22 -77.22 -29.37
C TYR A 293 37.59 -75.76 -29.03
N ARG A 294 38.58 -75.16 -29.72
CA ARG A 294 38.93 -73.73 -29.56
C ARG A 294 38.21 -72.80 -30.53
N ALA A 295 37.80 -73.28 -31.71
CA ALA A 295 37.07 -72.46 -32.68
C ALA A 295 35.62 -72.20 -32.24
N ALA A 296 34.93 -73.21 -31.69
CA ALA A 296 33.55 -73.08 -31.25
C ALA A 296 33.35 -72.07 -30.09
N MET A 297 34.32 -71.95 -29.18
CA MET A 297 34.27 -70.98 -28.07
C MET A 297 34.59 -69.53 -28.50
N GLY A 298 35.38 -69.34 -29.57
CA GLY A 298 35.68 -68.01 -30.11
C GLY A 298 34.43 -67.31 -30.67
N ALA A 299 33.66 -68.03 -31.48
CA ALA A 299 32.44 -67.50 -32.10
C ALA A 299 31.33 -67.12 -31.09
N GLN A 300 31.27 -67.79 -29.93
CA GLN A 300 30.35 -67.39 -28.85
C GLN A 300 30.84 -66.18 -28.04
N MET A 301 32.15 -65.97 -27.93
CA MET A 301 32.72 -64.78 -27.27
C MET A 301 32.55 -63.52 -28.11
N GLU A 302 32.81 -63.56 -29.42
CA GLU A 302 32.61 -62.39 -30.30
C GLU A 302 31.13 -61.96 -30.38
N GLY A 303 30.19 -62.92 -30.38
CA GLY A 303 28.76 -62.63 -30.30
C GLY A 303 28.32 -62.01 -28.96
N LEU A 304 28.96 -62.41 -27.84
CA LEU A 304 28.74 -61.82 -26.52
C LEU A 304 29.37 -60.42 -26.40
N GLU A 305 30.53 -60.16 -26.99
CA GLU A 305 31.13 -58.82 -27.04
C GLU A 305 30.33 -57.85 -27.92
N GLN A 306 29.79 -58.30 -29.06
CA GLN A 306 28.90 -57.48 -29.91
C GLN A 306 27.54 -57.21 -29.23
N SER A 307 27.00 -58.17 -28.48
CA SER A 307 25.79 -57.95 -27.68
C SER A 307 26.06 -57.04 -26.47
N SER A 308 27.25 -57.14 -25.87
CA SER A 308 27.73 -56.27 -24.77
C SER A 308 27.92 -54.82 -25.23
N SER A 309 28.54 -54.60 -26.40
CA SER A 309 28.73 -53.24 -26.95
C SER A 309 27.39 -52.61 -27.36
N ALA A 310 26.50 -53.37 -28.00
CA ALA A 310 25.14 -52.91 -28.32
C ALA A 310 24.34 -52.53 -27.06
N MET A 311 24.42 -53.34 -25.99
CA MET A 311 23.83 -53.02 -24.68
C MET A 311 24.51 -51.81 -24.02
N GLY A 312 25.82 -51.64 -24.17
CA GLY A 312 26.57 -50.48 -23.70
C GLY A 312 26.16 -49.18 -24.39
N ASP A 313 25.92 -49.22 -25.70
CA ASP A 313 25.47 -48.04 -26.45
C ASP A 313 23.97 -47.74 -26.25
N LEU A 314 23.11 -48.76 -26.08
CA LEU A 314 21.75 -48.54 -25.58
C LEU A 314 21.77 -47.94 -24.15
N ARG A 315 22.68 -48.37 -23.28
CA ARG A 315 22.81 -47.84 -21.91
C ARG A 315 23.29 -46.39 -21.92
N LYS A 316 24.22 -46.00 -22.80
CA LYS A 316 24.59 -44.58 -23.01
C LYS A 316 23.44 -43.75 -23.58
N GLN A 317 22.62 -44.30 -24.49
CA GLN A 317 21.43 -43.61 -25.00
C GLN A 317 20.34 -43.47 -23.94
N MET A 318 20.19 -44.44 -23.03
CA MET A 318 19.33 -44.33 -21.84
C MET A 318 19.89 -43.26 -20.89
N GLU A 319 21.17 -43.30 -20.52
CA GLU A 319 21.79 -42.29 -19.63
C GLU A 319 21.76 -40.87 -20.23
N GLN A 320 21.89 -40.70 -21.55
CA GLN A 320 21.67 -39.41 -22.23
C GLN A 320 20.21 -38.96 -22.21
N LYS A 321 19.25 -39.90 -22.37
CA LYS A 321 17.82 -39.58 -22.24
C LYS A 321 17.44 -39.25 -20.80
N ASP A 322 17.96 -39.97 -19.82
CA ASP A 322 17.72 -39.72 -18.38
C ASP A 322 18.39 -38.42 -17.93
N SER A 323 19.58 -38.08 -18.43
CA SER A 323 20.19 -36.76 -18.24
C SER A 323 19.30 -35.67 -18.82
N SER A 324 18.93 -35.77 -20.11
CA SER A 324 18.08 -34.76 -20.74
C SER A 324 16.67 -34.69 -20.13
N PHE A 325 16.15 -35.78 -19.55
CA PHE A 325 14.91 -35.80 -18.79
C PHE A 325 15.06 -35.14 -17.42
N CYS A 326 16.16 -35.41 -16.69
CA CYS A 326 16.48 -34.74 -15.43
C CYS A 326 16.74 -33.23 -15.61
N ASP A 327 17.42 -32.82 -16.69
CA ASP A 327 17.69 -31.42 -17.00
C ASP A 327 16.39 -30.69 -17.39
N ASN A 328 15.54 -31.30 -18.21
CA ASN A 328 14.22 -30.73 -18.51
C ASN A 328 13.26 -30.75 -17.31
N LEU A 329 13.32 -31.77 -16.44
CA LEU A 329 12.48 -31.83 -15.24
C LEU A 329 12.95 -30.82 -14.20
N SER A 330 14.25 -30.68 -13.95
CA SER A 330 14.80 -29.69 -13.03
C SER A 330 14.60 -28.25 -13.52
N LEU A 331 14.77 -27.97 -14.81
CA LEU A 331 14.51 -26.65 -15.38
C LEU A 331 13.01 -26.29 -15.30
N ASN A 332 12.10 -27.20 -15.65
CA ASN A 332 10.66 -26.94 -15.58
C ASN A 332 10.14 -26.88 -14.13
N VAL A 333 10.65 -27.71 -13.21
CA VAL A 333 10.29 -27.65 -11.80
C VAL A 333 10.88 -26.41 -11.13
N ALA A 334 12.09 -25.97 -11.46
CA ALA A 334 12.66 -24.73 -10.94
C ALA A 334 11.90 -23.49 -11.45
N LEU A 335 11.56 -23.45 -12.75
CA LEU A 335 10.76 -22.36 -13.33
C LEU A 335 9.33 -22.33 -12.77
N ALA A 336 8.69 -23.49 -12.55
CA ALA A 336 7.34 -23.56 -11.98
C ALA A 336 7.31 -23.25 -10.47
N ALA A 337 8.19 -23.87 -9.67
CA ALA A 337 8.18 -23.72 -8.21
C ALA A 337 8.74 -22.36 -7.76
N GLY A 338 9.81 -21.87 -8.39
CA GLY A 338 10.41 -20.58 -8.05
C GLY A 338 9.49 -19.40 -8.35
N SER A 339 8.94 -19.35 -9.57
CA SER A 339 8.07 -18.23 -9.98
C SER A 339 6.76 -18.17 -9.20
N GLN A 340 6.17 -19.31 -8.85
CA GLN A 340 4.92 -19.34 -8.07
C GLN A 340 5.16 -19.02 -6.58
N LEU A 341 6.20 -19.56 -5.95
CA LEU A 341 6.44 -19.33 -4.52
C LEU A 341 6.97 -17.91 -4.23
N GLU A 342 7.82 -17.32 -5.08
CA GLU A 342 8.23 -15.92 -4.88
C GLU A 342 7.06 -14.94 -5.11
N HIS A 343 6.20 -15.17 -6.10
CA HIS A 343 4.97 -14.37 -6.26
C HIS A 343 4.04 -14.49 -5.05
N ILE A 344 3.81 -15.70 -4.53
CA ILE A 344 2.93 -15.91 -3.37
C ILE A 344 3.50 -15.26 -2.11
N VAL A 345 4.79 -15.42 -1.81
CA VAL A 345 5.40 -14.85 -0.61
C VAL A 345 5.48 -13.32 -0.69
N VAL A 346 5.86 -12.75 -1.83
CA VAL A 346 6.06 -11.30 -1.99
C VAL A 346 4.73 -10.54 -2.16
N GLN A 347 3.71 -11.12 -2.80
CA GLN A 347 2.41 -10.43 -3.01
C GLN A 347 1.36 -10.73 -1.94
N VAL A 348 1.39 -11.89 -1.25
CA VAL A 348 0.29 -12.30 -0.34
C VAL A 348 0.64 -12.15 1.14
N ILE A 349 1.90 -12.30 1.55
CA ILE A 349 2.27 -12.30 2.97
C ILE A 349 2.76 -10.92 3.43
N VAL A 350 3.77 -10.37 2.75
CA VAL A 350 4.41 -9.09 3.14
C VAL A 350 3.46 -7.87 3.13
N PRO A 351 2.47 -7.74 2.21
CA PRO A 351 1.51 -6.64 2.28
C PRO A 351 0.48 -6.82 3.38
N ASN A 352 -0.02 -8.04 3.60
CA ASN A 352 -1.12 -8.30 4.54
C ASN A 352 -0.73 -8.00 5.99
N GLU A 353 0.49 -8.33 6.41
CA GLU A 353 0.97 -8.02 7.77
C GLU A 353 1.03 -6.49 8.01
N LYS A 354 1.56 -5.73 7.03
CA LYS A 354 1.64 -4.26 7.10
C LYS A 354 0.31 -3.53 6.92
N ILE A 355 -0.68 -4.17 6.29
CA ILE A 355 -2.06 -3.66 6.21
C ILE A 355 -2.76 -3.90 7.54
N TYR A 356 -2.67 -5.12 8.10
CA TYR A 356 -3.23 -5.45 9.42
C TYR A 356 -2.69 -4.55 10.54
N GLU A 357 -1.37 -4.30 10.59
CA GLU A 357 -0.80 -3.39 11.60
C GLU A 357 -1.30 -1.94 11.44
N LYS A 358 -1.46 -1.45 10.20
CA LYS A 358 -1.98 -0.11 9.94
C LYS A 358 -3.47 0.03 10.23
N GLU A 359 -4.27 -1.00 9.98
CA GLU A 359 -5.70 -0.98 10.27
C GLU A 359 -5.97 -1.15 11.76
N LYS A 360 -5.20 -2.01 12.44
CA LYS A 360 -5.23 -2.14 13.90
C LYS A 360 -4.87 -0.83 14.59
N ALA A 361 -3.76 -0.19 14.20
CA ALA A 361 -3.36 1.11 14.77
C ALA A 361 -4.43 2.21 14.55
N LYS A 362 -5.12 2.22 13.41
CA LYS A 362 -6.26 3.13 13.19
C LYS A 362 -7.43 2.82 14.12
N PHE A 363 -7.80 1.55 14.27
CA PHE A 363 -8.87 1.13 15.16
C PHE A 363 -8.59 1.49 16.62
N ASP A 364 -7.36 1.25 17.10
CA ASP A 364 -6.94 1.59 18.46
C ASP A 364 -7.04 3.11 18.69
N THR A 365 -6.57 3.95 17.74
CA THR A 365 -6.71 5.42 17.85
C THR A 365 -8.15 5.93 17.79
N LEU A 366 -9.06 5.23 17.09
CA LEU A 366 -10.49 5.58 17.05
C LEU A 366 -11.19 5.19 18.36
N ALA A 367 -10.86 4.02 18.91
CA ALA A 367 -11.37 3.58 20.21
C ALA A 367 -10.93 4.52 21.35
N GLU A 368 -9.70 5.02 21.33
CA GLU A 368 -9.24 6.05 22.29
C GLU A 368 -9.99 7.39 22.14
N GLN A 369 -10.33 7.79 20.91
CA GLN A 369 -11.10 9.02 20.66
C GLN A 369 -12.56 8.90 21.11
N GLU A 370 -13.22 7.75 20.90
CA GLU A 370 -14.57 7.50 21.40
C GLU A 370 -14.60 7.37 22.93
N ALA A 371 -13.61 6.70 23.53
CA ALA A 371 -13.48 6.62 24.99
C ALA A 371 -13.27 8.00 25.65
N GLY A 372 -12.66 8.96 24.94
CA GLY A 372 -12.48 10.34 25.38
C GLY A 372 -13.71 11.24 25.27
N GLN A 373 -14.79 10.80 24.62
CA GLN A 373 -16.01 11.61 24.39
C GLN A 373 -17.24 11.20 25.21
N MET A 374 -17.13 10.23 26.13
CA MET A 374 -18.17 9.93 27.12
C MET A 374 -18.25 11.05 28.18
N PRO A 375 -19.33 11.85 28.26
CA PRO A 375 -19.53 12.77 29.38
C PRO A 375 -19.85 11.99 30.66
N ARG A 376 -19.38 12.50 31.80
CA ARG A 376 -19.88 12.12 33.14
C ARG A 376 -21.15 12.89 33.49
#